data_AF-A0A950GRD4-F1
#
_entry.id   AF-A0A950GRD4-F1
#
_cell.length_a   1.000
_cell.length_b   1.000
_cell.length_c   1.000
_cell.angle_alpha   90.00
_cell.angle_beta   90.00
_cell.angle_gamma   90.00
#
_symmetry.space_group_name_H-M   'P 1'
#
loop_
_entity.id
_entity.type
_entity.pdbx_description
1 polymer ?
#
loop_
_entity_poly.entity_id
_entity_poly.type
_entity_poly.pdbx_seq_one_letter_code
_entity_poly.pdbx_strand_id
1 'polypeptide(L)'
;MTNLFFEAVVDTILPGEDEASCAASPLPSGSQAGVTLEPRNAEEDAVLRLIAERAGGEEAFRRASLAAQTAVLANVEKERFETFRAIVSNLLQHYYEASIVLAAMGWREGAAQPLGHKIPEADEATLKRLEAVRARGAIWRPAS
;
A
#
# COMPACT_ATOMS: atom_id res chain seq x y z
N MET A 1 5.63 -11.54 -21.65
CA MET A 1 5.05 -10.19 -21.49
C MET A 1 6.10 -9.28 -20.89
N THR A 2 6.03 -7.99 -21.19
CA THR A 2 7.01 -6.98 -20.79
C THR A 2 6.61 -6.27 -19.49
N ASN A 3 7.60 -5.82 -18.72
CA ASN A 3 7.34 -5.04 -17.49
C ASN A 3 6.57 -3.75 -17.76
N LEU A 4 6.86 -3.08 -18.89
CA LEU A 4 6.15 -1.86 -19.30
C LEU A 4 4.66 -2.09 -19.58
N PHE A 5 4.30 -3.28 -20.09
CA PHE A 5 2.90 -3.66 -20.25
C PHE A 5 2.23 -3.86 -18.90
N PHE A 6 2.89 -4.53 -17.97
CA PHE A 6 2.37 -4.73 -16.62
C PHE A 6 2.18 -3.42 -15.87
N GLU A 7 3.14 -2.50 -15.94
CA GLU A 7 3.01 -1.15 -15.38
C GLU A 7 1.81 -0.41 -15.97
N ALA A 8 1.63 -0.44 -17.29
CA ALA A 8 0.49 0.20 -17.94
C ALA A 8 -0.85 -0.40 -17.48
N VAL A 9 -0.95 -1.72 -17.30
CA VAL A 9 -2.15 -2.38 -16.78
C VAL A 9 -2.41 -1.94 -15.33
N VAL A 10 -1.36 -1.93 -14.49
CA VAL A 10 -1.43 -1.49 -13.09
C VAL A 10 -1.89 -0.03 -13.00
N ASP A 11 -1.28 0.87 -13.77
CA ASP A 11 -1.63 2.30 -13.76
C ASP A 11 -3.01 2.57 -14.39
N THR A 12 -3.52 1.69 -15.25
CA THR A 12 -4.92 1.81 -15.71
C THR A 12 -5.90 1.45 -14.60
N ILE A 13 -5.58 0.45 -13.77
CA ILE A 13 -6.42 0.01 -12.63
C ILE A 13 -6.30 1.00 -11.47
N LEU A 14 -5.09 1.52 -11.24
CA LEU A 14 -4.71 2.42 -10.16
C LEU A 14 -4.06 3.69 -10.75
N PRO A 15 -4.85 4.59 -11.34
CA PRO A 15 -4.32 5.77 -12.05
C PRO A 15 -3.68 6.83 -11.16
N GLY A 16 -3.97 6.79 -9.85
CA GLY A 16 -3.61 7.88 -8.93
C GLY A 16 -4.54 9.08 -9.08
N GLU A 17 -4.17 10.17 -8.43
CA GLU A 17 -4.90 11.43 -8.43
C GLU A 17 -4.07 12.56 -9.05
N ASP A 18 -4.76 13.51 -9.69
CA ASP A 18 -4.12 14.72 -10.20
C ASP A 18 -3.74 15.66 -9.05
N GLU A 19 -2.60 16.35 -9.16
CA GLU A 19 -2.14 17.34 -8.16
C GLU A 19 -3.15 18.47 -7.86
N ALA A 20 -4.15 18.64 -8.72
CA ALA A 20 -5.21 19.65 -8.57
C ALA A 20 -6.34 19.23 -7.61
N SER A 21 -6.42 17.95 -7.21
CA SER A 21 -7.48 17.47 -6.32
C SER A 21 -7.06 17.51 -4.85
N CYS A 22 -7.48 18.56 -4.14
CA CYS A 22 -7.46 18.73 -2.68
C CYS A 22 -6.10 19.02 -2.01
N ALA A 23 -6.17 19.57 -0.78
CA ALA A 23 -5.01 20.05 0.01
C ALA A 23 -4.13 18.94 0.62
N ALA A 24 -4.44 17.67 0.35
CA ALA A 24 -3.62 16.52 0.72
C ALA A 24 -2.59 16.22 -0.38
N SER A 25 -1.56 15.43 -0.09
CA SER A 25 -0.68 14.92 -1.15
C SER A 25 -1.50 13.97 -2.05
N PRO A 26 -1.46 14.13 -3.38
CA PRO A 26 -2.23 13.28 -4.29
C PRO A 26 -1.80 11.83 -4.17
N LEU A 27 -2.75 10.91 -4.34
CA LEU A 27 -2.44 9.49 -4.39
C LEU A 27 -1.57 9.15 -5.61
N PRO A 28 -0.44 8.43 -5.44
CA PRO A 28 0.42 8.05 -6.56
C PRO A 28 -0.25 6.98 -7.42
N SER A 29 0.17 6.81 -8.67
CA SER A 29 -0.27 5.68 -9.48
C SER A 29 0.23 4.33 -8.92
N GLY A 30 -0.33 3.22 -9.36
CA GLY A 30 0.06 1.89 -8.87
C GLY A 30 1.56 1.59 -9.08
N SER A 31 2.11 1.91 -10.26
CA SER A 31 3.54 1.73 -10.53
C SER A 31 4.43 2.63 -9.67
N GLN A 32 4.01 3.88 -9.43
CA GLN A 32 4.69 4.81 -8.53
C GLN A 32 4.65 4.37 -7.06
N ALA A 33 3.58 3.66 -6.66
CA ALA A 33 3.47 3.02 -5.35
C ALA A 33 4.34 1.76 -5.19
N GLY A 34 5.04 1.34 -6.25
CA GLY A 34 5.85 0.12 -6.27
C GLY A 34 5.04 -1.17 -6.43
N VAL A 35 3.76 -1.06 -6.82
CA VAL A 35 2.92 -2.23 -7.07
C VAL A 35 3.37 -2.89 -8.36
N THR A 36 3.78 -4.15 -8.26
CA THR A 36 4.20 -4.96 -9.41
C THR A 36 3.13 -6.01 -9.72
N LEU A 37 2.82 -6.19 -11.00
CA LEU A 37 1.90 -7.22 -11.47
C LEU A 37 2.71 -8.40 -12.03
N GLU A 38 2.63 -9.53 -11.34
CA GLU A 38 3.20 -10.80 -11.79
C GLU A 38 2.10 -11.88 -11.76
N PRO A 39 1.90 -12.64 -12.86
CA PRO A 39 0.91 -13.71 -12.87
C PRO A 39 1.34 -14.84 -11.93
N ARG A 40 0.49 -15.19 -10.97
CA ARG A 40 0.76 -16.22 -9.96
C ARG A 40 0.35 -17.62 -10.41
N ASN A 41 -0.48 -17.71 -11.44
CA ASN A 41 -0.96 -18.96 -12.01
C ASN A 41 -1.28 -18.80 -13.51
N ALA A 42 -1.57 -19.92 -14.17
CA ALA A 42 -1.84 -19.97 -15.60
C ALA A 42 -3.13 -19.22 -16.01
N GLU A 43 -4.11 -19.09 -15.11
CA GLU A 43 -5.33 -18.35 -15.40
C GLU A 43 -5.09 -16.84 -15.41
N GLU A 44 -4.33 -16.33 -14.44
CA GLU A 44 -3.92 -14.92 -14.41
C GLU A 44 -3.09 -14.57 -15.65
N ASP A 45 -2.13 -15.42 -16.01
CA ASP A 45 -1.35 -15.27 -17.24
C ASP A 45 -2.23 -15.28 -18.50
N ALA A 46 -3.27 -16.12 -18.56
CA ALA A 46 -4.24 -16.13 -19.65
C ALA A 46 -5.07 -14.83 -19.72
N VAL A 47 -5.45 -14.26 -18.58
CA VAL A 47 -6.14 -12.95 -18.52
C VAL A 47 -5.24 -11.84 -19.04
N LEU A 48 -3.96 -11.82 -18.63
CA LEU A 48 -3.01 -10.80 -19.10
C LEU A 48 -2.74 -10.91 -20.61
N ARG A 49 -2.65 -12.13 -21.15
CA ARG A 49 -2.60 -12.35 -22.60
C ARG A 49 -3.86 -11.88 -23.30
N LEU A 50 -5.03 -12.16 -22.73
CA LEU A 50 -6.30 -11.70 -23.29
C LEU A 50 -6.37 -10.16 -23.35
N ILE A 51 -5.87 -9.46 -22.33
CA ILE A 51 -5.75 -7.99 -22.35
C ILE A 51 -4.88 -7.54 -23.54
N ALA A 52 -3.70 -8.14 -23.69
CA ALA A 52 -2.81 -7.81 -24.81
C ALA A 52 -3.47 -8.11 -26.17
N GLU A 53 -4.11 -9.26 -26.33
CA GLU A 53 -4.83 -9.65 -27.56
C GLU A 53 -5.96 -8.67 -27.89
N ARG A 54 -6.80 -8.32 -26.92
CA ARG A 54 -7.92 -7.39 -27.09
C ARG A 54 -7.46 -5.97 -27.44
N ALA A 55 -6.27 -5.59 -26.99
CA ALA A 55 -5.65 -4.31 -27.33
C ALA A 55 -4.94 -4.31 -28.70
N GLY A 56 -4.78 -5.47 -29.35
CA GLY A 56 -3.97 -5.61 -30.56
C GLY A 56 -2.47 -5.73 -30.32
N GLY A 57 -2.08 -6.08 -29.09
CA GLY A 57 -0.71 -6.31 -28.63
C GLY A 57 -0.34 -5.47 -27.40
N GLU A 58 0.73 -5.86 -26.71
CA GLU A 58 1.25 -5.17 -25.52
C GLU A 58 1.55 -3.68 -25.79
N GLU A 59 2.23 -3.40 -26.92
CA GLU A 59 2.62 -2.04 -27.31
C GLU A 59 1.44 -1.18 -27.79
N ALA A 60 0.36 -1.82 -28.27
CA ALA A 60 -0.86 -1.13 -28.65
C ALA A 60 -1.63 -0.70 -27.40
N PHE A 61 -1.71 -1.56 -26.38
CA PHE A 61 -2.28 -1.22 -25.08
C PHE A 61 -1.55 -0.03 -24.45
N ARG A 62 -0.22 -0.08 -24.41
CA ARG A 62 0.62 0.96 -23.78
C ARG A 62 0.46 2.35 -24.43
N ARG A 63 0.27 2.40 -25.74
CA ARG A 63 0.11 3.66 -26.50
C ARG A 63 -1.35 4.14 -26.59
N ALA A 64 -2.30 3.31 -26.17
CA ALA A 64 -3.70 3.68 -26.16
C ALA A 64 -3.98 4.79 -25.14
N SER A 65 -5.05 5.56 -25.36
CA SER A 65 -5.53 6.50 -24.34
C SER A 65 -6.05 5.75 -23.12
N LEU A 66 -6.07 6.42 -21.95
CA LEU A 66 -6.62 5.82 -20.73
C LEU A 66 -8.04 5.29 -20.94
N ALA A 67 -8.90 6.04 -21.64
CA ALA A 67 -10.26 5.59 -21.96
C ALA A 67 -10.29 4.28 -22.78
N ALA A 68 -9.35 4.10 -23.72
CA ALA A 68 -9.25 2.88 -24.51
C ALA A 68 -8.67 1.72 -23.69
N GLN A 69 -7.69 1.99 -22.81
CA GLN A 69 -7.17 0.99 -21.88
C GLN A 69 -8.27 0.51 -20.92
N THR A 70 -9.02 1.41 -20.30
CA THR A 70 -10.16 1.10 -19.44
C THR A 70 -11.23 0.29 -20.19
N ALA A 71 -11.53 0.62 -21.45
CA ALA A 71 -12.48 -0.13 -22.25
C ALA A 71 -12.02 -1.58 -22.52
N VAL A 72 -10.72 -1.79 -22.76
CA VAL A 72 -10.15 -3.14 -22.90
C VAL A 72 -10.29 -3.91 -21.59
N LEU A 73 -9.91 -3.32 -20.46
CA LEU A 73 -10.03 -3.97 -19.15
C LEU A 73 -11.48 -4.32 -18.81
N ALA A 74 -12.43 -3.42 -19.04
CA ALA A 74 -13.85 -3.67 -18.80
C ALA A 74 -14.42 -4.81 -19.67
N ASN A 75 -13.88 -5.01 -20.88
CA ASN A 75 -14.27 -6.14 -21.73
C ASN A 75 -13.69 -7.46 -21.21
N VAL A 76 -12.43 -7.45 -20.75
CA VAL A 76 -11.79 -8.63 -20.16
C VAL A 76 -12.46 -9.01 -18.84
N GLU A 77 -12.82 -8.04 -18.00
CA GLU A 77 -13.55 -8.26 -16.75
C GLU A 77 -14.88 -9.00 -17.00
N LYS A 78 -15.64 -8.62 -18.04
CA LYS A 78 -16.89 -9.31 -18.39
C LYS A 78 -16.69 -10.76 -18.82
N GLU A 79 -15.56 -11.09 -19.43
CA GLU A 79 -15.27 -12.43 -19.96
C GLU A 79 -14.60 -13.35 -18.91
N ARG A 80 -13.80 -12.78 -18.01
CA ARG A 80 -12.99 -13.50 -17.02
C ARG A 80 -13.10 -12.87 -15.64
N PHE A 81 -14.34 -12.65 -15.19
CA PHE A 81 -14.65 -11.87 -14.00
C PHE A 81 -13.89 -12.31 -12.74
N GLU A 82 -13.99 -13.59 -12.36
CA GLU A 82 -13.40 -14.07 -11.10
C GLU A 82 -11.88 -13.93 -11.07
N THR A 83 -11.21 -14.32 -12.15
CA THR A 83 -9.75 -14.22 -12.26
C THR A 83 -9.30 -12.75 -12.33
N PHE A 84 -10.00 -11.91 -13.09
CA PHE A 84 -9.71 -10.47 -13.15
C PHE A 84 -9.89 -9.80 -11.77
N ARG A 85 -10.98 -10.13 -11.07
CA ARG A 85 -11.25 -9.66 -9.70
C ARG A 85 -10.16 -10.11 -8.73
N ALA A 86 -9.63 -11.32 -8.86
CA ALA A 86 -8.54 -11.83 -8.02
C ALA A 86 -7.22 -11.06 -8.24
N ILE A 87 -6.92 -10.70 -9.50
CA ILE A 87 -5.78 -9.82 -9.83
C ILE A 87 -5.97 -8.45 -9.18
N VAL A 88 -7.11 -7.80 -9.40
CA VAL A 88 -7.41 -6.48 -8.83
C VAL A 88 -7.34 -6.49 -7.30
N SER A 89 -7.89 -7.52 -6.66
CA SER A 89 -7.89 -7.64 -5.20
C SER A 89 -6.47 -7.73 -4.64
N ASN A 90 -5.57 -8.44 -5.33
CA ASN A 90 -4.17 -8.52 -4.94
C ASN A 90 -3.42 -7.20 -5.16
N LEU A 91 -3.66 -6.51 -6.28
CA LEU A 91 -3.08 -5.20 -6.55
C LEU A 91 -3.50 -4.17 -5.49
N LEU A 92 -4.79 -4.14 -5.13
CA LEU A 92 -5.32 -3.22 -4.11
C LEU A 92 -4.69 -3.48 -2.75
N GLN A 93 -4.49 -4.75 -2.37
CA GLN A 93 -3.82 -5.07 -1.12
C GLN A 93 -2.41 -4.47 -1.07
N HIS A 94 -1.59 -4.72 -2.11
CA HIS A 94 -0.23 -4.18 -2.16
C HIS A 94 -0.20 -2.65 -2.24
N TYR A 95 -1.15 -2.04 -2.94
CA TYR A 95 -1.24 -0.59 -3.07
C TYR A 95 -1.51 0.10 -1.72
N TYR A 96 -2.50 -0.36 -0.96
CA TYR A 96 -2.85 0.26 0.33
C TYR A 96 -1.90 -0.11 1.47
N GLU A 97 -1.04 -1.11 1.28
CA GLU A 97 0.07 -1.43 2.20
C GLU A 97 1.34 -0.61 1.88
N ALA A 98 1.41 0.08 0.74
CA ALA A 98 2.59 0.85 0.35
C ALA A 98 2.78 2.12 1.19
N SER A 99 3.98 2.33 1.73
CA SER A 99 4.32 3.47 2.58
C SER A 99 4.00 4.83 1.97
N ILE A 100 4.25 5.00 0.66
CA ILE A 100 3.96 6.25 -0.06
C ILE A 100 2.45 6.53 -0.14
N VAL A 101 1.62 5.49 -0.28
CA VAL A 101 0.15 5.60 -0.30
C VAL A 101 -0.38 5.87 1.11
N LEU A 102 0.14 5.17 2.13
CA LEU A 102 -0.19 5.42 3.53
C LEU A 102 0.14 6.85 3.95
N ALA A 103 1.32 7.36 3.55
CA ALA A 103 1.72 8.74 3.79
C ALA A 103 0.80 9.75 3.08
N ALA A 104 0.45 9.50 1.81
CA ALA A 104 -0.47 10.35 1.06
C ALA A 104 -1.88 10.40 1.70
N MET A 105 -2.37 9.28 2.25
CA MET A 105 -3.61 9.21 3.02
C MET A 105 -3.54 9.88 4.40
N GLY A 106 -2.39 10.42 4.79
CA GLY A 106 -2.18 11.05 6.11
C GLY A 106 -2.02 10.06 7.26
N TRP A 107 -1.80 8.78 6.96
CA TRP A 107 -1.50 7.78 7.98
C TRP A 107 -0.10 8.01 8.52
N ARG A 108 0.03 8.08 9.85
CA ARG A 108 1.33 8.23 10.49
C ARG A 108 2.02 6.88 10.53
N GLU A 109 3.12 6.73 9.80
CA GLU A 109 4.07 5.64 10.03
C GLU A 109 4.85 5.94 11.31
N GLY A 110 4.39 5.37 12.42
CA GLY A 110 5.07 5.44 13.70
C GLY A 110 4.36 4.56 14.71
N ALA A 111 5.08 3.98 15.67
CA ALA A 111 4.44 3.33 16.80
C ALA A 111 3.45 4.32 17.42
N ALA A 112 2.27 3.86 17.84
CA ALA A 112 1.36 4.62 18.70
C ALA A 112 2.06 4.83 20.04
N GLN A 113 3.13 5.63 20.08
CA GLN A 113 3.73 6.03 21.32
C GLN A 113 2.70 6.93 21.99
N PRO A 114 2.19 6.57 23.18
CA PRO A 114 1.58 7.60 23.99
C PRO A 114 2.62 8.71 24.12
N LEU A 115 2.21 9.93 23.82
CA LEU A 115 2.98 11.11 24.21
C LEU A 115 3.18 10.96 25.71
N GLY A 116 4.34 10.46 26.14
CA GLY A 116 4.58 10.11 27.53
C GLY A 116 4.14 11.27 28.42
N HIS A 117 3.42 10.98 29.49
CA HIS A 117 3.00 12.03 30.41
C HIS A 117 4.25 12.80 30.85
N LYS A 118 4.22 14.14 30.73
CA LYS A 118 5.22 14.99 31.36
C LYS A 118 5.10 14.77 32.86
N ILE A 119 5.99 13.95 33.42
CA ILE A 119 6.06 13.76 34.87
C ILE A 119 6.65 15.06 35.42
N PRO A 120 5.91 15.81 36.25
CA PRO A 120 6.46 16.98 36.91
C PRO A 120 7.64 16.57 37.79
N GLU A 121 8.55 17.50 38.05
CA GLU A 121 9.65 17.25 38.97
C GLU A 121 9.10 16.78 40.33
N ALA A 122 9.63 15.67 40.84
CA ALA A 122 9.13 15.07 42.06
C ALA A 122 9.38 15.99 43.26
N ASP A 123 8.36 16.19 44.11
CA ASP A 123 8.54 16.92 45.36
C ASP A 123 9.50 16.18 46.32
N GLU A 124 10.02 16.91 47.31
CA GLU A 124 11.03 16.40 48.24
C GLU A 124 10.53 15.16 49.03
N ALA A 125 9.21 15.08 49.29
CA ALA A 125 8.61 13.93 49.97
C ALA A 125 8.59 12.68 49.08
N THR A 126 8.33 12.86 47.79
CA THR A 126 8.33 11.82 46.77
C THR A 126 9.75 11.32 46.50
N LEU A 127 10.74 12.22 46.43
CA LEU A 127 12.15 11.86 46.32
C LEU A 127 12.61 10.98 47.49
N LYS A 128 12.29 11.35 48.74
CA LYS A 128 12.61 10.54 49.92
C LYS A 128 11.97 9.15 49.89
N ARG A 129 10.72 9.03 49.38
CA ARG A 129 10.06 7.72 49.19
C ARG A 129 10.76 6.88 48.13
N LEU A 130 11.17 7.49 47.01
CA LEU A 130 11.89 6.80 45.95
C LEU A 130 13.26 6.31 46.42
N GLU A 131 13.98 7.11 47.21
CA GLU A 131 15.24 6.69 47.85
C GLU A 131 15.04 5.49 48.77
N ALA A 132 13.99 5.50 49.60
CA ALA A 132 13.65 4.38 50.48
C ALA A 132 13.30 3.10 49.69
N VAL A 133 12.59 3.23 48.56
CA VAL A 133 12.29 2.10 47.67
C VAL A 133 13.57 1.58 47.00
N ARG A 134 14.46 2.47 46.54
CA ARG A 134 15.74 2.10 45.93
C ARG A 134 16.63 1.35 46.93
N ALA A 135 16.62 1.78 48.19
CA ALA A 135 17.39 1.14 49.27
C ALA A 135 16.85 -0.26 49.66
N ARG A 136 15.57 -0.55 49.40
CA ARG A 136 14.99 -1.88 49.66
C ARG A 136 15.49 -2.97 48.70
N GLY A 137 16.16 -2.61 47.61
CA GLY A 137 16.67 -3.57 46.63
C GLY A 137 15.57 -4.21 45.78
N ALA A 138 15.97 -5.02 44.79
CA ALA A 138 15.04 -5.73 43.92
C ALA A 138 14.20 -6.74 44.72
N ILE A 139 12.87 -6.63 44.63
CA ILE A 139 11.94 -7.58 45.29
C ILE A 139 11.80 -8.88 44.46
N TRP A 140 12.17 -8.84 43.18
CA TRP A 140 12.12 -10.01 42.30
C TRP A 140 13.39 -10.85 42.41
N ARG A 141 13.23 -12.18 42.29
CA ARG A 141 14.38 -13.08 42.15
C ARG A 141 15.01 -12.86 40.76
N PRO A 142 16.34 -12.86 40.64
CA PRO A 142 16.98 -12.86 39.34
C PRO A 142 16.54 -14.12 38.58
N ALA A 143 16.20 -13.97 37.30
CA ALA A 143 15.95 -15.10 36.43
C ALA A 143 17.26 -15.90 36.28
N SER A 144 17.24 -17.13 36.79
CA SER A 144 18.28 -18.15 36.60
C SER A 144 18.13 -18.83 35.25
#